data_AF-A0A1Y2KBZ8-F1
#
_entry.id   AF-A0A1Y2KBZ8-F1
#
_cell.length_a   1.000
_cell.length_b   1.000
_cell.length_c   1.000
_cell.angle_alpha   90.00
_cell.angle_beta   90.00
_cell.angle_gamma   90.00
#
_symmetry.space_group_name_H-M   'P 1'
#
loop_
_entity.id
_entity.type
_entity.pdbx_description
1 polymer ?
#
loop_
_entity_poly.entity_id
_entity_poly.type
_entity_poly.pdbx_seq_one_letter_code
_entity_poly.pdbx_strand_id
1 'polypeptide(L)'
;MFSNAAWSTGLASDYGRARDLAESRLVLAVTNHPLQATREDGDDGRFHWRIEVSEDSRQKALFHIVSIVSFVRGGQSRDVRLETWEAQRILERQGLKES
;
A
#
# COMPACT_ATOMS: atom_id res chain seq x y z
N MET A 1 -7.70 6.31 36.46
CA MET A 1 -8.60 5.85 35.38
C MET A 1 -8.40 6.74 34.17
N PHE A 2 -7.86 6.21 33.07
CA PHE A 2 -7.92 6.92 31.79
C PHE A 2 -9.33 6.75 31.24
N SER A 3 -10.01 7.85 30.91
CA SER A 3 -11.39 7.82 30.42
C SER A 3 -11.46 7.16 29.04
N ASN A 4 -12.53 6.41 28.77
CA ASN A 4 -12.79 5.75 27.48
C ASN A 4 -12.66 6.69 26.27
N ALA A 5 -12.88 8.00 26.45
CA ALA A 5 -12.73 9.02 25.42
C ALA A 5 -11.27 9.27 24.98
N ALA A 6 -10.29 9.19 25.90
CA ALA A 6 -8.88 9.30 25.56
C ALA A 6 -8.36 8.06 24.80
N TRP A 7 -8.99 6.90 25.08
CA TRP A 7 -8.71 5.65 24.37
C TRP A 7 -9.28 5.65 22.94
N SER A 8 -10.52 6.12 22.75
CA SER A 8 -11.16 6.16 21.44
C SER A 8 -10.51 7.18 20.49
N THR A 9 -10.13 8.35 21.01
CA THR A 9 -9.42 9.39 20.23
C THR A 9 -8.03 8.94 19.79
N GLY A 10 -7.29 8.28 20.68
CA GLY A 10 -5.98 7.71 20.34
C GLY A 10 -6.07 6.60 19.30
N LEU A 11 -7.05 5.69 19.39
CA LEU A 11 -7.23 4.63 18.40
C LEU A 11 -7.62 5.19 17.02
N ALA A 12 -8.55 6.14 16.96
CA ALA A 12 -8.94 6.78 15.71
C ALA A 12 -7.77 7.52 15.05
N SER A 13 -6.93 8.19 15.84
CA SER A 13 -5.70 8.83 15.33
C SER A 13 -4.71 7.80 14.77
N ASP A 14 -4.59 6.63 15.38
CA ASP A 14 -3.67 5.59 14.92
C ASP A 14 -4.14 5.01 13.58
N TYR A 15 -5.45 4.77 13.44
CA TYR A 15 -6.05 4.37 12.17
C TYR A 15 -5.88 5.42 11.07
N GLY A 16 -6.04 6.71 11.40
CA GLY A 16 -5.80 7.81 10.45
C GLY A 16 -4.37 7.78 9.91
N ARG A 17 -3.38 7.73 10.81
CA ARG A 17 -1.96 7.66 10.42
C ARG A 17 -1.61 6.39 9.65
N ALA A 18 -2.15 5.23 10.06
CA ALA A 18 -1.94 3.98 9.35
C ALA A 18 -2.53 4.02 7.93
N ARG A 19 -3.69 4.66 7.75
CA ARG A 19 -4.30 4.89 6.44
C ARG A 19 -3.46 5.82 5.58
N ASP A 20 -3.03 6.96 6.12
CA ASP A 20 -2.20 7.93 5.38
C ASP A 20 -0.89 7.28 4.90
N LEU A 21 -0.27 6.46 5.76
CA LEU A 21 0.92 5.69 5.40
C LEU A 21 0.62 4.64 4.32
N ALA A 22 -0.47 3.87 4.48
CA ALA A 22 -0.88 2.87 3.49
C ALA A 22 -1.15 3.50 2.12
N GLU A 23 -1.83 4.65 2.10
CA GLU A 23 -2.12 5.40 0.88
C GLU A 23 -0.85 5.93 0.23
N SER A 24 0.07 6.51 1.02
CA SER A 24 1.38 6.95 0.53
C SER A 24 2.17 5.81 -0.11
N ARG A 25 2.26 4.64 0.56
CA ARG A 25 2.97 3.48 0.02
C ARG A 25 2.29 2.93 -1.24
N LEU A 26 0.96 2.88 -1.25
CA LEU A 26 0.18 2.39 -2.40
C LEU A 26 0.39 3.28 -3.62
N VAL A 27 0.33 4.61 -3.44
CA VAL A 27 0.56 5.58 -4.53
C VAL A 27 1.98 5.41 -5.08
N LEU A 28 3.00 5.29 -4.23
CA LEU A 28 4.38 5.06 -4.69
C LEU A 28 4.50 3.79 -5.52
N ALA A 29 3.90 2.68 -5.04
CA ALA A 29 3.90 1.41 -5.76
C ALA A 29 3.23 1.51 -7.14
N VAL A 30 2.09 2.20 -7.25
CA VAL A 30 1.40 2.45 -8.52
C VAL A 30 2.26 3.32 -9.45
N THR A 31 2.84 4.41 -8.95
CA THR A 31 3.65 5.34 -9.76
C THR A 31 4.96 4.75 -10.26
N ASN A 32 5.46 3.70 -9.59
CA ASN A 32 6.63 2.95 -10.06
C ASN A 32 6.33 2.05 -11.26
N HIS A 33 5.06 1.98 -11.71
CA HIS A 33 4.61 1.18 -12.86
C HIS A 33 5.15 -0.25 -12.80
N PRO A 34 4.60 -1.10 -11.91
CA PRO A 34 5.16 -2.42 -11.66
C PRO A 34 5.23 -3.24 -12.96
N LEU A 35 6.41 -3.83 -13.18
CA LEU A 35 6.69 -4.70 -14.32
C LEU A 35 6.81 -6.18 -13.90
N GLN A 36 6.87 -6.44 -12.60
CA GLN A 36 7.03 -7.76 -12.02
C GLN A 36 6.46 -7.79 -10.60
N ALA A 37 6.18 -8.99 -10.11
CA ALA A 37 5.80 -9.20 -8.73
C ALA A 37 6.95 -8.82 -7.77
N THR A 38 6.63 -8.12 -6.69
CA THR A 38 7.60 -7.66 -5.69
C THR A 38 6.98 -7.66 -4.30
N ARG A 39 7.84 -7.69 -3.29
CA ARG A 39 7.46 -7.45 -1.91
C ARG A 39 8.46 -6.51 -1.27
N GLU A 40 7.95 -5.51 -0.57
CA GLU A 40 8.73 -4.53 0.18
C GLU A 40 8.12 -4.38 1.58
N ASP A 41 8.96 -4.28 2.60
CA ASP A 41 8.57 -4.12 4.00
C ASP A 41 9.41 -2.99 4.62
N GLY A 42 8.85 -2.29 5.61
CA GLY A 42 9.60 -1.31 6.39
C GLY A 42 8.82 -0.80 7.60
N ASP A 43 9.39 0.19 8.31
CA ASP A 43 8.83 0.74 9.53
C ASP A 43 8.73 2.27 9.46
N ASP A 44 7.68 2.83 10.06
CA ASP A 44 7.51 4.26 10.33
C ASP A 44 7.08 4.44 11.80
N GLY A 45 8.07 4.66 12.66
CA GLY A 45 7.89 4.70 14.10
C GLY A 45 7.38 3.38 14.66
N ARG A 46 6.11 3.35 15.08
CA ARG A 46 5.45 2.14 15.63
C ARG A 46 4.58 1.39 14.60
N PHE A 47 4.54 1.89 13.37
CA PHE A 47 3.78 1.29 12.28
C PHE A 47 4.74 0.47 11.43
N HIS A 48 4.44 -0.81 11.25
CA HIS A 48 5.11 -1.65 10.28
C HIS A 48 4.30 -1.63 8.99
N TRP A 49 4.93 -1.45 7.84
CA TRP A 49 4.25 -1.42 6.55
C TRP A 49 4.81 -2.46 5.59
N ARG A 50 3.95 -2.93 4.68
CA ARG A 50 4.26 -3.86 3.60
C ARG A 50 3.55 -3.46 2.32
N ILE A 51 4.27 -3.53 1.21
CA ILE A 51 3.72 -3.54 -0.15
C ILE A 51 3.91 -4.93 -0.76
N GLU A 52 2.84 -5.49 -1.30
CA GLU A 52 2.86 -6.71 -2.11
C GLU A 52 2.32 -6.38 -3.50
N VAL A 53 3.09 -6.72 -4.53
CA VAL A 53 2.70 -6.62 -5.94
C VAL A 53 2.68 -8.03 -6.50
N SER A 54 1.57 -8.46 -7.07
CA SER A 54 1.43 -9.76 -7.72
C SER A 54 0.81 -9.61 -9.10
N GLU A 55 1.26 -10.40 -10.08
CA GLU A 55 0.65 -10.42 -11.40
C GLU A 55 -0.63 -11.29 -11.39
N ASP A 56 -1.68 -10.83 -12.06
CA ASP A 56 -2.92 -11.58 -12.21
C ASP A 56 -2.69 -12.86 -13.04
N SER A 57 -3.01 -14.01 -12.46
CA SER A 57 -2.84 -15.31 -13.13
C SER A 57 -3.73 -15.51 -14.36
N ARG A 58 -4.81 -14.74 -14.51
CA ARG A 58 -5.78 -14.80 -15.61
C ARG A 58 -5.51 -13.74 -16.67
N GLN A 59 -4.91 -12.61 -16.30
CA GLN A 59 -4.62 -11.50 -17.20
C GLN A 59 -3.16 -11.06 -17.08
N LYS A 60 -2.35 -11.39 -18.10
CA LYS A 60 -0.98 -10.91 -18.20
C LYS A 60 -0.93 -9.39 -18.14
N ALA A 61 0.12 -8.87 -17.50
CA ALA A 61 0.38 -7.44 -17.38
C ALA A 61 -0.71 -6.66 -16.62
N LEU A 62 -1.53 -7.34 -15.82
CA LEU A 62 -2.38 -6.74 -14.78
C LEU A 62 -1.77 -7.09 -13.42
N PHE A 63 -1.56 -6.10 -12.57
CA PHE A 63 -0.93 -6.29 -11.26
C PHE A 63 -1.89 -5.91 -10.13
N HIS A 64 -2.04 -6.80 -9.15
CA HIS A 64 -2.66 -6.52 -7.86
C HIS A 64 -1.62 -5.91 -6.94
N ILE A 65 -1.91 -4.73 -6.40
CA ILE A 65 -1.03 -4.02 -5.48
C ILE A 65 -1.76 -3.88 -4.16
N VAL A 66 -1.13 -4.35 -3.08
CA VAL A 66 -1.68 -4.34 -1.74
C VAL A 66 -0.72 -3.59 -0.82
N SER A 67 -1.24 -2.59 -0.11
CA SER A 67 -0.55 -1.94 1.01
C SER A 67 -1.17 -2.35 2.33
N ILE A 68 -0.34 -2.84 3.24
CA ILE A 68 -0.73 -3.23 4.60
C ILE A 68 0.09 -2.42 5.58
N VAL A 69 -0.56 -1.78 6.55
CA VAL A 69 0.09 -1.09 7.67
C VAL A 69 -0.43 -1.67 8.98
N SER A 70 0.48 -2.23 9.77
CA SER A 70 0.23 -2.88 11.05
C SER A 70 0.72 -2.02 12.22
N PHE A 71 -0.04 -1.99 13.31
CA PHE A 71 0.37 -1.35 14.56
C PHE A 71 -0.24 -2.04 15.78
N VAL A 72 0.37 -1.86 16.96
CA VAL A 72 -0.13 -2.42 18.23
C VAL A 72 -0.75 -1.33 19.09
N ARG A 73 -1.98 -1.56 19.56
CA ARG A 73 -2.67 -0.69 20.55
C ARG A 73 -3.40 -1.54 21.57
N GLY A 74 -3.18 -1.28 22.85
CA GLY A 74 -3.83 -2.04 23.93
C GLY A 74 -3.48 -3.54 23.92
N GLY A 75 -2.28 -3.90 23.47
CA GLY A 75 -1.83 -5.30 23.35
C GLY A 75 -2.40 -6.06 22.15
N GLN A 76 -3.17 -5.41 21.28
CA GLN A 76 -3.74 -6.04 20.07
C GLN A 76 -3.08 -5.47 18.81
N SER A 77 -2.70 -6.35 17.89
CA SER A 77 -2.29 -5.98 16.54
C SER A 77 -3.49 -5.56 15.73
N ARG A 78 -3.34 -4.50 14.93
CA ARG A 78 -4.35 -3.91 14.07
C ARG A 78 -3.72 -3.60 12.73
N ASP A 79 -4.47 -3.84 11.66
CA ASP A 79 -4.01 -3.61 10.30
C ASP A 79 -4.95 -2.66 9.56
N VAL A 80 -4.38 -1.81 8.71
CA VAL A 80 -5.06 -1.11 7.64
C VAL A 80 -4.58 -1.69 6.32
N ARG A 81 -5.51 -2.14 5.48
CA ARG A 81 -5.23 -2.71 4.17
C ARG A 81 -5.90 -1.87 3.09
N LEU A 82 -5.13 -1.41 2.12
CA LEU A 82 -5.61 -0.78 0.89
C LEU A 82 -5.12 -1.60 -0.30
N GLU A 83 -5.92 -1.70 -1.35
CA GLU A 83 -5.56 -2.47 -2.53
C GLU A 83 -6.08 -1.81 -3.81
N THR A 84 -5.36 -2.03 -4.91
CA THR A 84 -5.72 -1.56 -6.24
C THR A 84 -5.21 -2.52 -7.30
N TRP A 85 -5.67 -2.32 -8.53
CA TRP A 85 -5.23 -3.04 -9.71
C TRP A 85 -4.65 -2.05 -10.72
N GLU A 86 -3.45 -2.33 -11.22
CA GLU A 86 -2.79 -1.50 -12.23
C GLU A 86 -2.46 -2.35 -13.46
N ALA A 87 -2.92 -1.90 -14.63
CA ALA A 87 -2.53 -2.48 -15.91
C ALA A 87 -1.21 -1.86 -16.37
N GLN A 88 -0.27 -2.70 -16.80
CA GLN A 88 0.98 -2.24 -17.38
C GLN A 88 0.67 -1.40 -18.63
N ARG A 89 1.04 -0.12 -18.60
CA ARG A 89 0.97 0.72 -19.79
C ARG A 89 2.08 0.29 -20.74
N ILE A 90 1.72 -0.46 -21.78
CA ILE A 90 2.60 -0.66 -22.93
C ILE A 90 2.68 0.70 -23.63
N LEU A 91 3.70 1.49 -23.29
CA LEU A 91 4.12 2.58 -24.15
C LEU A 91 4.62 1.93 -25.44
N GLU A 92 3.72 1.78 -26.40
CA GLU A 92 4.11 1.61 -27.79
C GLU A 92 4.94 2.86 -28.13
N ARG A 93 6.26 2.75 -28.03
CA ARG A 93 7.18 3.57 -28.82
C ARG A 93 6.99 3.12 -30.27
N GLN A 94 5.84 3.48 -30.85
CA GLN A 94 5.71 3.50 -32.30
C GLN A 94 6.81 4.42 -32.80
N GLY A 95 7.64 3.87 -33.67
CA GLY A 95 8.86 4.51 -34.12
C GLY A 95 8.59 5.90 -34.66
N LEU A 96 9.15 6.91 -34.00
CA LEU A 96 9.71 8.05 -34.71
C LEU A 96 10.98 7.57 -35.43
N LYS A 97 10.78 6.75 -36.46
CA LYS A 97 11.61 6.83 -37.66
C LYS A 97 11.04 8.02 -38.42
N GLU A 98 11.41 9.23 -38.00
CA GLU A 98 11.28 10.34 -38.92
C GLU A 98 12.27 10.12 -40.06
N SER A 99 11.69 10.25 -41.24
CA SER A 99 12.24 9.97 -42.56
C SER A 99 13.19 11.07 -43.01
#